data_AF-D0L500-F1
#
_entry.id   AF-D0L500-F1
#
_cell.length_a   1.000
_cell.length_b   1.000
_cell.length_c   1.000
_cell.angle_alpha   90.00
_cell.angle_beta   90.00
_cell.angle_gamma   90.00
#
_symmetry.space_group_name_H-M   'P 1'
#
loop_
_entity.id
_entity.type
_entity.pdbx_description
1 polymer ?
#
loop_
_entity_poly.entity_id
_entity_poly.type
_entity_poly.pdbx_seq_one_letter_code
_entity_poly.pdbx_strand_id
1 'polypeptide(L)'
;MAGTQIDIDGNGTIDAIGEDYDGDGTIDGLVTDVDGDGLAEVSYDLDGDGEFDDGIAFDTDGDGVADIGTFDTNGDGEYDTQVTDTDGDGDFEAL
;
A
#
# COMPACT_ATOMS: atom_id res chain seq x y z
N MET A 1 -11.31 -9.14 2.56
CA MET A 1 -10.28 -10.18 2.76
C MET A 1 -9.71 -9.97 4.16
N ALA A 2 -8.96 -10.91 4.73
CA ALA A 2 -8.37 -10.71 6.06
C ALA A 2 -6.85 -10.65 5.84
N GLY A 3 -6.28 -9.45 5.94
CA GLY A 3 -4.87 -9.23 5.72
C GLY A 3 -3.98 -10.11 6.59
N THR A 4 -2.83 -10.47 6.05
CA THR A 4 -1.79 -11.28 6.70
C THR A 4 -1.00 -10.38 7.64
N GLN A 5 -1.05 -10.66 8.95
CA GLN A 5 -0.24 -9.93 9.93
C GLN A 5 1.23 -10.34 9.81
N ILE A 6 2.13 -9.37 9.69
CA ILE A 6 3.56 -9.56 9.55
C ILE A 6 4.27 -8.91 10.75
N ASP A 7 5.07 -9.71 11.45
CA ASP A 7 5.99 -9.29 12.52
C ASP A 7 7.41 -9.46 11.97
N ILE A 8 7.97 -8.38 11.45
CA ILE A 8 9.24 -8.32 10.73
C ILE A 8 10.41 -8.45 11.72
N ASP A 9 10.29 -7.82 12.90
CA ASP A 9 11.38 -7.78 13.89
C ASP A 9 11.27 -8.88 14.97
N GLY A 10 10.15 -9.60 15.02
CA GLY A 10 9.91 -10.71 15.94
C GLY A 10 9.62 -10.29 17.37
N ASN A 11 9.23 -9.03 17.60
CA ASN A 11 9.01 -8.49 18.94
C ASN A 11 7.59 -8.82 19.48
N GLY A 12 6.70 -9.36 18.64
CA GLY A 12 5.32 -9.69 18.97
C GLY A 12 4.30 -8.58 18.76
N THR A 13 4.70 -7.44 18.21
CA THR A 13 3.81 -6.43 17.60
C THR A 13 3.72 -6.67 16.10
N ILE A 14 2.61 -6.24 15.50
CA ILE A 14 2.43 -6.32 14.05
C ILE A 14 3.14 -5.11 13.47
N ASP A 15 4.06 -5.34 12.54
CA ASP A 15 4.78 -4.29 11.82
C ASP A 15 4.08 -3.94 10.50
N ALA A 16 3.43 -4.93 9.88
CA ALA A 16 2.74 -4.73 8.61
C ALA A 16 1.51 -5.65 8.44
N ILE A 17 0.62 -5.27 7.53
CA ILE A 17 -0.49 -6.11 7.05
C ILE A 17 -0.30 -6.33 5.54
N GLY A 18 -0.17 -7.59 5.13
CA GLY A 18 -0.14 -7.97 3.72
C GLY A 18 -1.54 -8.24 3.18
N GLU A 19 -1.89 -7.63 2.06
CA GLU A 19 -3.14 -7.83 1.31
C GLU A 19 -2.86 -8.61 0.02
N ASP A 20 -3.69 -9.62 -0.24
CA ASP A 20 -3.73 -10.41 -1.47
C ASP A 20 -5.08 -10.11 -2.13
N TYR A 21 -5.08 -9.19 -3.08
CA TYR A 21 -6.27 -8.65 -3.73
C TYR A 21 -6.79 -9.59 -4.82
N ASP A 22 -5.90 -10.31 -5.51
CA ASP A 22 -6.28 -11.18 -6.63
C ASP A 22 -6.46 -12.66 -6.27
N GLY A 23 -5.98 -13.06 -5.08
CA GLY A 23 -6.14 -14.39 -4.50
C GLY A 23 -5.16 -15.43 -5.04
N ASP A 24 -4.04 -15.01 -5.64
CA ASP A 24 -3.03 -15.92 -6.19
C ASP A 24 -2.09 -16.51 -5.12
N GLY A 25 -2.14 -15.98 -3.89
CA GLY A 25 -1.35 -16.39 -2.74
C GLY A 25 -0.03 -15.63 -2.57
N THR A 26 0.21 -14.62 -3.40
CA THR A 26 1.23 -13.58 -3.25
C THR A 26 0.61 -12.36 -2.58
N ILE A 27 1.43 -11.53 -1.95
CA ILE A 27 0.96 -10.29 -1.33
C ILE A 27 1.11 -9.18 -2.37
N ASP A 28 0.01 -8.57 -2.76
CA ASP A 28 -0.04 -7.46 -3.72
C ASP A 28 0.20 -6.10 -3.04
N GLY A 29 -0.14 -6.00 -1.75
CA GLY A 29 -0.06 -4.75 -0.99
C GLY A 29 0.42 -4.94 0.44
N LEU A 30 1.23 -4.00 0.93
CA LEU A 30 1.77 -4.00 2.29
C LEU A 30 1.38 -2.71 3.02
N VAL A 31 0.58 -2.82 4.07
CA VAL A 31 0.20 -1.70 4.94
C VAL A 31 1.19 -1.57 6.09
N THR A 32 1.82 -0.42 6.24
CA THR A 32 2.90 -0.10 7.21
C THR A 32 2.86 1.36 7.61
N ASP A 33 3.31 1.70 8.82
CA ASP A 33 3.68 3.08 9.21
C ASP A 33 5.20 3.21 9.07
N VAL A 34 5.66 3.55 7.87
CA VAL A 34 7.09 3.52 7.50
C VAL A 34 7.84 4.71 8.09
N ASP A 35 7.19 5.88 8.15
CA ASP A 35 7.82 7.11 8.62
C ASP A 35 7.62 7.39 10.11
N GLY A 36 6.74 6.63 10.78
CA GLY A 36 6.49 6.66 12.21
C GLY A 36 5.65 7.85 12.64
N ASP A 37 4.91 8.48 11.73
CA ASP A 37 4.03 9.60 12.06
C ASP A 37 2.67 9.16 12.64
N GLY A 38 2.39 7.85 12.58
CA GLY A 38 1.18 7.22 13.12
C GLY A 38 0.04 7.10 12.11
N LEU A 39 0.27 7.47 10.85
CA LEU A 39 -0.59 7.21 9.71
C LEU A 39 -0.14 5.92 9.00
N ALA A 40 -1.03 5.37 8.19
CA ALA A 40 -0.74 4.15 7.44
C ALA A 40 -0.35 4.50 6.00
N GLU A 41 0.73 3.90 5.54
CA GLU A 41 1.12 3.84 4.14
C GLU A 41 0.86 2.44 3.58
N VAL A 42 0.52 2.36 2.30
CA VAL A 42 0.39 1.09 1.57
C VAL A 42 1.37 1.08 0.42
N SER A 43 2.28 0.11 0.40
CA SER A 43 3.17 -0.13 -0.75
C SER A 43 2.64 -1.28 -1.61
N TYR A 44 2.85 -1.22 -2.93
CA TYR A 44 2.31 -2.19 -3.89
C TYR A 44 3.41 -2.89 -4.69
N ASP A 45 3.19 -4.18 -4.97
CA ASP A 45 3.93 -5.02 -5.93
C ASP A 45 2.91 -5.43 -7.01
N LEU A 46 2.85 -4.65 -8.09
CA LEU A 46 1.91 -4.80 -9.19
C LEU A 46 2.47 -5.68 -10.31
N ASP A 47 3.80 -5.80 -10.41
CA ASP A 47 4.46 -6.61 -11.44
C ASP A 47 4.80 -8.04 -10.98
N GLY A 48 4.69 -8.30 -9.68
CA GLY A 48 4.82 -9.60 -9.05
C GLY A 48 6.27 -10.07 -8.92
N ASP A 49 7.25 -9.16 -8.91
CA ASP A 49 8.66 -9.51 -8.76
C ASP A 49 9.11 -9.72 -7.30
N GLY A 50 8.25 -9.37 -6.34
CA GLY A 50 8.45 -9.52 -4.91
C GLY A 50 8.99 -8.27 -4.22
N GLU A 51 9.21 -7.17 -4.95
CA GLU A 51 9.57 -5.86 -4.40
C GLU A 51 8.35 -4.92 -4.43
N PHE A 52 8.12 -4.21 -3.32
CA PHE A 52 6.98 -3.29 -3.20
C PHE A 52 7.39 -1.87 -3.63
N ASP A 53 7.82 -1.70 -4.89
CA ASP A 53 8.30 -0.43 -5.44
C ASP A 53 7.41 0.17 -6.54
N ASP A 54 6.39 -0.55 -7.00
CA ASP A 54 5.47 -0.11 -8.05
C ASP A 54 4.53 1.01 -7.61
N GLY A 55 4.23 1.12 -6.32
CA GLY A 55 3.34 2.16 -5.83
C GLY A 55 3.39 2.37 -4.33
N ILE A 56 3.01 3.58 -3.93
CA ILE A 56 2.79 3.94 -2.54
C ILE A 56 1.52 4.79 -2.40
N ALA A 57 0.72 4.48 -1.39
CA ALA A 57 -0.48 5.21 -1.02
C ALA A 57 -0.41 5.69 0.43
N PHE A 58 -1.03 6.83 0.71
CA PHE A 58 -0.96 7.53 2.00
C PHE A 58 -2.37 7.80 2.52
N ASP A 59 -2.64 7.39 3.76
CA ASP A 59 -3.79 7.83 4.55
C ASP A 59 -3.43 9.13 5.28
N THR A 60 -3.87 10.28 4.75
CA THR A 60 -3.45 11.60 5.27
C THR A 60 -4.33 12.12 6.40
N ASP A 61 -5.49 11.51 6.64
CA ASP A 61 -6.42 11.93 7.69
C ASP A 61 -6.61 10.90 8.83
N GLY A 62 -6.04 9.71 8.67
CA GLY A 62 -5.95 8.65 9.67
C GLY A 62 -7.23 7.86 9.84
N ASP A 63 -8.10 7.82 8.83
CA ASP A 63 -9.37 7.09 8.88
C ASP A 63 -9.27 5.60 8.49
N GLY A 64 -8.08 5.18 8.04
CA GLY A 64 -7.79 3.82 7.59
C GLY A 64 -8.03 3.59 6.10
N VAL A 65 -8.33 4.63 5.33
CA VAL A 65 -8.46 4.62 3.87
C VAL A 65 -7.38 5.53 3.28
N ALA A 66 -6.76 5.11 2.18
CA ALA A 66 -5.70 5.91 1.57
C ALA A 66 -6.29 7.06 0.74
N ASP A 67 -5.82 8.29 0.97
CA ASP A 67 -6.28 9.50 0.28
C ASP A 67 -5.56 9.73 -1.06
N ILE A 68 -4.25 9.42 -1.11
CA ILE A 68 -3.39 9.75 -2.24
C ILE A 68 -2.55 8.54 -2.60
N GLY A 69 -2.46 8.23 -3.89
CA GLY A 69 -1.60 7.17 -4.42
C GLY A 69 -0.63 7.71 -5.48
N THR A 70 0.60 7.20 -5.48
CA THR A 70 1.58 7.42 -6.54
C THR A 70 2.12 6.08 -7.05
N PHE A 71 2.21 5.91 -8.37
CA PHE A 71 2.52 4.65 -9.03
C PHE A 71 3.54 4.82 -10.16
N ASP A 72 4.43 3.84 -10.31
CA ASP A 72 5.29 3.65 -11.47
C ASP A 72 4.56 2.69 -12.41
N THR A 73 3.89 3.23 -13.41
CA THR A 73 3.09 2.41 -14.33
C THR A 73 3.91 1.88 -15.50
N ASN A 74 5.18 2.29 -15.60
CA ASN A 74 6.05 1.98 -16.73
C ASN A 74 7.27 1.13 -16.35
N GLY A 75 7.54 0.94 -15.05
CA GLY A 75 8.57 0.07 -14.48
C GLY A 75 9.99 0.61 -14.72
N ASP A 76 10.19 1.93 -14.70
CA ASP A 76 11.51 2.56 -14.84
C ASP A 76 12.12 3.02 -13.51
N GLY A 77 11.44 2.78 -12.39
CA GLY A 77 11.83 3.13 -11.03
C GLY A 77 11.50 4.56 -10.65
N GLU A 78 10.73 5.30 -11.46
CA GLU A 78 10.22 6.63 -11.14
C GLU A 78 8.69 6.64 -11.18
N TYR A 79 8.05 7.12 -10.11
CA TYR A 79 6.60 7.30 -10.09
C TYR A 79 6.14 8.29 -11.16
N ASP A 80 5.28 7.83 -12.07
CA ASP A 80 4.79 8.60 -13.22
C ASP A 80 3.31 9.00 -13.10
N THR A 81 2.59 8.36 -12.17
CA THR A 81 1.15 8.52 -12.00
C THR A 81 0.85 8.93 -10.56
N GLN A 82 -0.07 9.88 -10.40
CA GLN A 82 -0.64 10.27 -9.11
C GLN A 82 -2.16 10.27 -9.22
N VAL A 83 -2.80 9.68 -8.22
CA VAL A 83 -4.26 9.57 -8.08
C VAL A 83 -4.69 9.98 -6.68
N THR A 84 -5.97 10.28 -6.51
CA THR A 84 -6.54 10.73 -5.23
C THR A 84 -7.88 10.04 -5.08
N ASP A 85 -8.17 9.56 -3.86
CA ASP A 85 -9.48 9.10 -3.46
C ASP A 85 -10.23 10.33 -2.92
N THR A 86 -11.22 10.79 -3.68
CA THR A 86 -11.92 12.03 -3.38
C THR A 86 -13.16 11.79 -2.53
N ASP A 87 -13.68 10.57 -2.50
CA ASP A 87 -14.91 10.23 -1.79
C ASP A 87 -14.72 9.31 -0.56
N GLY A 88 -13.49 8.85 -0.33
CA GLY A 88 -13.04 8.14 0.86
C GLY A 88 -13.55 6.70 0.90
N ASP A 89 -13.79 6.09 -0.26
CA ASP A 89 -14.29 4.72 -0.36
C ASP A 89 -13.20 3.66 -0.57
N GLY A 90 -11.95 4.09 -0.75
CA GLY A 90 -10.76 3.27 -0.94
C GLY A 90 -10.45 2.95 -2.41
N ASP A 91 -11.27 3.40 -3.35
CA ASP A 91 -11.00 3.29 -4.79
C ASP A 91 -10.47 4.62 -5.34
N PHE A 92 -9.21 4.65 -5.77
CA PHE A 92 -8.62 5.84 -6.38
C PHE A 92 -9.32 6.26 -7.68
N GLU A 93 -9.63 7.55 -7.83
CA GLU A 93 -10.16 8.08 -9.08
C GLU A 93 -9.12 8.74 -9.97
N ALA A 94 -9.25 8.50 -11.28
CA ALA A 94 -8.56 9.27 -12.29
C ALA A 94 -9.30 10.61 -12.53
N LEU A 95 -8.56 11.71 -12.42
CA LEU A 95 -9.03 13.09 -12.68
C LEU A 95 -9.47 13.34 -14.14
#